data_AF-Q7NDQ0-F1
#
_entry.id   AF-Q7NDQ0-F1
#
_cell.length_a   1.000
_cell.length_b   1.000
_cell.length_c   1.000
_cell.angle_alpha   90.00
_cell.angle_beta   90.00
_cell.angle_gamma   90.00
#
_symmetry.space_group_name_H-M   'P 1'
#
loop_
_entity.id
_entity.type
_entity.pdbx_description
1 polymer ?
#
loop_
_entity_poly.entity_id
_entity_poly.type
_entity_poly.pdbx_seq_one_letter_code
_entity_poly.pdbx_strand_id
1 'polypeptide(L)'
;MKLRTYSFDPTHPHGMHKAFVFAAVLGLTVEDARWLRSKNFIEAQILNAIPALSSPLGQRYVLNLKVTAPYGQSAAVHTSYIVRNGEGFDCLPEA
;
A
#
# COMPACT_ATOMS: atom_id res chain seq x y z
N MET A 1 -5.34 2.18 11.15
CA MET A 1 -4.52 2.52 9.96
C MET A 1 -3.09 1.97 10.06
N LYS A 2 -2.89 0.73 9.61
CA LYS A 2 -1.61 0.01 9.68
C LYS A 2 -0.54 0.58 8.73
N LEU A 3 -0.92 1.30 7.66
CA LEU A 3 -0.01 2.17 6.91
C LEU A 3 0.68 3.22 7.80
N ARG A 4 -0.06 3.85 8.71
CA ARG A 4 0.46 4.90 9.61
C ARG A 4 1.25 4.33 10.78
N THR A 5 0.81 3.19 11.33
CA THR A 5 1.37 2.60 12.56
C THR A 5 2.36 1.45 12.29
N TYR A 6 2.59 1.11 11.03
CA TYR A 6 3.55 0.07 10.61
C TYR A 6 4.39 0.53 9.42
N SER A 7 3.79 0.75 8.25
CA SER A 7 4.54 0.93 7.00
C SER A 7 5.21 2.30 6.84
N PHE A 8 4.68 3.32 7.52
CA PHE A 8 5.22 4.69 7.57
C PHE A 8 5.66 5.09 8.98
N ASP A 9 5.68 4.16 9.93
CA ASP A 9 6.17 4.44 11.27
C ASP A 9 7.68 4.17 11.32
N PRO A 10 8.53 5.22 11.39
CA PRO A 10 9.97 5.06 11.47
C PRO A 10 10.43 4.48 12.81
N THR A 11 9.54 4.33 13.80
CA THR A 11 9.83 3.76 15.11
C THR A 11 9.36 2.31 15.24
N HIS A 12 8.63 1.78 14.24
CA HIS A 12 8.10 0.43 14.31
C HIS A 12 9.20 -0.62 14.05
N PRO A 13 9.45 -1.58 14.96
CA PRO A 13 10.60 -2.48 14.92
C PRO A 13 10.70 -3.34 13.64
N HIS A 14 9.58 -3.59 12.97
CA HIS A 14 9.53 -4.31 11.69
C HIS A 14 9.09 -3.46 10.48
N GLY A 15 8.60 -2.24 10.74
CA GLY A 15 7.94 -1.38 9.74
C GLY A 15 8.81 -0.21 9.29
N MET A 16 9.74 0.20 10.15
CA MET A 16 10.71 1.28 9.95
C MET A 16 11.46 1.20 8.61
N HIS A 17 11.91 0.01 8.19
CA HIS A 17 12.64 -0.13 6.92
C HIS A 17 11.79 0.24 5.70
N LYS A 18 10.46 0.06 5.77
CA LYS A 18 9.56 0.50 4.69
C LYS A 18 9.35 2.01 4.74
N ALA A 19 9.22 2.59 5.93
CA ALA A 19 9.07 4.03 6.13
C ALA A 19 10.29 4.80 5.57
N PHE A 20 11.51 4.31 5.83
CA PHE A 20 12.74 4.91 5.29
C PHE A 20 12.82 4.82 3.76
N VAL A 21 12.40 3.71 3.15
CA VAL A 21 12.39 3.59 1.69
C VAL A 21 11.38 4.56 1.07
N PHE A 22 10.19 4.71 1.65
CA PHE A 22 9.21 5.69 1.16
C PHE A 22 9.72 7.13 1.30
N ALA A 23 10.35 7.48 2.42
CA ALA A 23 10.95 8.79 2.62
C ALA A 23 12.11 9.04 1.65
N ALA A 24 13.02 8.08 1.48
CA ALA A 24 14.21 8.23 0.64
C ALA A 24 13.90 8.27 -0.85
N VAL A 25 12.94 7.45 -1.32
CA VAL A 25 12.66 7.27 -2.76
C VAL A 25 11.56 8.20 -3.25
N LEU A 26 10.54 8.45 -2.42
CA LEU A 26 9.35 9.21 -2.80
C LEU A 26 9.16 10.49 -1.95
N GLY A 27 10.01 10.74 -0.96
CA GLY A 27 9.84 11.88 -0.05
C GLY A 27 8.59 11.77 0.84
N LEU A 28 7.96 10.59 0.90
CA LEU A 28 6.69 10.41 1.61
C LEU A 28 6.92 10.14 3.09
N THR A 29 6.10 10.75 3.92
CA THR A 29 6.13 10.68 5.38
C THR A 29 4.85 10.06 5.94
N VAL A 30 4.74 9.95 7.26
CA VAL A 30 3.56 9.37 7.93
C VAL A 30 2.30 10.19 7.70
N GLU A 31 2.47 11.49 7.43
CA GLU A 31 1.42 12.43 7.04
C GLU A 31 0.83 12.08 5.67
N ASP A 32 1.66 11.58 4.75
CA ASP A 32 1.26 11.23 3.38
C ASP A 32 0.61 9.84 3.26
N ALA A 33 0.60 9.07 4.34
CA ALA A 33 0.09 7.70 4.35
C ALA A 33 -1.39 7.62 3.90
N ARG A 34 -2.20 8.66 4.18
CA ARG A 34 -3.59 8.74 3.69
C ARG A 34 -3.65 9.00 2.18
N TRP A 35 -2.81 9.89 1.68
CA TRP A 35 -2.75 10.21 0.25
C TRP A 35 -2.34 8.97 -0.57
N LEU A 36 -1.32 8.25 -0.12
CA LEU A 36 -0.87 7.02 -0.78
C LEU A 36 -1.96 5.94 -0.77
N ARG A 37 -2.71 5.82 0.34
CA ARG A 37 -3.85 4.90 0.42
C ARG A 37 -4.90 5.22 -0.64
N SER A 38 -5.33 6.47 -0.74
CA SER A 38 -6.36 6.87 -1.71
C SER A 38 -5.90 6.61 -3.15
N LYS A 39 -4.62 6.88 -3.46
CA LYS A 39 -4.04 6.53 -4.76
C LYS A 39 -4.08 5.03 -5.02
N ASN A 40 -3.61 4.22 -4.06
CA ASN A 40 -3.64 2.76 -4.20
C ASN A 40 -5.06 2.21 -4.36
N PHE A 41 -6.05 2.78 -3.68
CA PHE A 41 -7.45 2.36 -3.78
C PHE A 41 -8.06 2.67 -5.15
N ILE A 42 -7.85 3.89 -5.64
CA ILE A 42 -8.31 4.30 -6.98
C ILE A 42 -7.65 3.43 -8.04
N GLU A 43 -6.33 3.25 -7.96
CA GLU A 43 -5.58 2.41 -8.89
C GLU A 43 -5.95 0.93 -8.78
N ALA A 44 -6.26 0.40 -7.60
CA ALA A 44 -6.73 -0.99 -7.45
C ALA A 44 -8.10 -1.23 -8.08
N GLN A 45 -8.95 -0.20 -8.16
CA GLN A 45 -10.24 -0.29 -8.86
C GLN A 45 -10.10 -0.10 -10.37
N ILE A 46 -9.12 0.70 -10.82
CA ILE A 46 -8.88 0.98 -12.24
C ILE A 46 -8.02 -0.11 -12.89
N LEU A 47 -6.95 -0.52 -12.22
CA LEU A 47 -6.08 -1.61 -12.63
C LEU A 47 -6.67 -2.92 -12.09
N ASN A 48 -6.93 -3.87 -12.99
CA ASN A 48 -7.32 -5.24 -12.62
C ASN A 48 -6.25 -5.85 -11.71
N ALA A 49 -6.42 -5.69 -10.40
CA ALA A 49 -5.49 -6.17 -9.40
C ALA A 49 -5.21 -7.66 -9.64
N ILE A 50 -3.93 -8.03 -9.74
CA ILE A 50 -3.57 -9.37 -10.20
C ILE A 50 -3.76 -10.32 -9.01
N PRO A 51 -4.64 -11.34 -9.13
CA PRO A 51 -4.76 -12.35 -8.09
C PRO A 51 -3.44 -13.12 -7.99
N ALA A 52 -2.87 -13.15 -6.78
CA ALA A 52 -1.73 -13.96 -6.42
C ALA A 52 -2.19 -15.22 -5.67
N LEU A 53 -1.24 -16.02 -5.16
CA LEU A 53 -1.58 -17.21 -4.39
C LEU A 53 -2.52 -16.84 -3.22
N SER A 54 -3.68 -17.51 -3.15
CA SER A 54 -4.59 -17.36 -2.03
C SER A 54 -3.94 -17.89 -0.75
N SER A 55 -4.32 -17.30 0.37
CA SER A 55 -3.90 -17.75 1.70
C SER A 55 -5.13 -18.20 2.48
N PRO A 56 -4.98 -18.93 3.61
CA PRO A 56 -6.10 -19.22 4.51
C PRO A 56 -6.86 -17.97 4.98
N LEU A 57 -6.25 -16.78 4.87
CA LEU A 57 -6.84 -15.49 5.23
C LEU A 57 -7.67 -14.85 4.11
N GLY A 58 -7.66 -15.42 2.89
CA GLY A 58 -8.38 -14.90 1.73
C GLY A 58 -7.52 -14.79 0.47
N GLN A 59 -8.09 -14.14 -0.55
CA GLN A 59 -7.46 -13.94 -1.85
C GLN A 59 -6.42 -12.83 -1.76
N ARG A 60 -5.16 -13.16 -2.08
CA ARG A 60 -4.10 -12.16 -2.19
C ARG A 60 -4.17 -11.48 -3.55
N TYR A 61 -4.06 -10.17 -3.56
CA TYR A 61 -3.92 -9.37 -4.76
C TYR A 61 -2.61 -8.61 -4.71
N VAL A 62 -1.97 -8.51 -5.87
CA VAL A 62 -0.73 -7.77 -6.04
C VAL A 62 -0.98 -6.63 -7.02
N LEU A 63 -0.46 -5.46 -6.66
CA LEU A 63 -0.63 -4.24 -7.41
C LEU A 63 0.74 -3.59 -7.60
N ASN A 64 1.12 -3.40 -8.86
CA ASN A 64 2.34 -2.71 -9.26
C ASN A 64 1.95 -1.35 -9.82
N LEU A 65 2.36 -0.30 -9.12
CA LEU A 65 1.96 1.06 -9.42
C LEU A 65 3.18 1.91 -9.72
N LYS A 66 3.09 2.82 -10.69
CA LYS A 66 4.02 3.94 -10.75
C LYS A 66 3.41 5.09 -9.94
N VAL A 67 4.00 5.40 -8.79
CA VAL A 67 3.55 6.49 -7.92
C VAL A 67 4.44 7.70 -8.19
N THR A 68 3.81 8.82 -8.53
CA THR A 68 4.44 10.15 -8.53
C THR A 68 4.02 10.88 -7.28
N ALA A 69 4.99 11.11 -6.38
CA ALA A 69 4.80 11.84 -5.14
C ALA A 69 4.42 13.31 -5.40
N PRO A 70 3.73 13.97 -4.46
CA PRO A 70 3.37 15.38 -4.58
C PRO A 70 4.58 16.31 -4.82
N TYR A 71 5.76 15.90 -4.34
CA TYR A 71 7.01 16.65 -4.45
C TYR A 71 7.80 16.34 -5.73
N GLY A 72 7.22 15.56 -6.67
CA GLY A 72 7.77 15.32 -8.01
C GLY A 72 8.60 14.04 -8.16
N GLN A 73 9.02 13.38 -7.07
CA GLN A 73 9.67 12.07 -7.20
C GLN A 73 8.71 11.02 -7.75
N SER A 74 9.22 10.06 -8.52
CA SER A 74 8.41 8.96 -9.06
C SER A 74 9.10 7.62 -8.86
N ALA A 75 8.37 6.61 -8.42
CA ALA A 75 8.89 5.26 -8.21
C ALA A 75 7.83 4.19 -8.45
N ALA A 76 8.30 2.99 -8.78
CA ALA A 76 7.46 1.80 -8.82
C ALA A 76 7.20 1.31 -7.39
N VAL A 77 5.94 1.25 -7.00
CA VAL A 77 5.47 0.74 -5.71
C VAL A 77 4.81 -0.61 -5.95
N HIS A 78 5.42 -1.65 -5.38
CA HIS A 78 4.83 -2.98 -5.31
C HIS A 78 4.11 -3.14 -3.98
N THR A 79 2.79 -3.30 -4.03
CA THR A 79 1.96 -3.53 -2.85
C THR A 79 1.12 -4.78 -3.01
N SER A 80 0.80 -5.43 -1.89
CA SER A 80 -0.06 -6.60 -1.89
C SER A 80 -1.08 -6.54 -0.77
N TYR A 81 -2.32 -6.88 -1.09
CA TYR A 81 -3.45 -6.89 -0.16
C TYR A 81 -4.03 -8.30 -0.08
N ILE A 82 -4.64 -8.65 1.04
CA ILE A 82 -5.43 -9.87 1.17
C ILE A 82 -6.88 -9.42 1.36
N VAL A 83 -7.74 -9.80 0.42
CA VAL A 83 -9.19 -9.59 0.51
C VAL A 83 -9.78 -10.87 1.10
N ARG A 84 -10.52 -10.75 2.19
CA ARG A 84 -11.13 -11.91 2.84
C ARG A 84 -12.26 -12.46 1.99
N ASN A 85 -12.48 -13.78 2.06
CA ASN A 85 -13.56 -14.42 1.31
C ASN A 85 -14.92 -13.85 1.75
N GLY A 86 -15.70 -13.34 0.80
CA GLY A 86 -17.02 -12.73 1.04
C GLY A 86 -17.01 -11.21 1.26
N GLU A 87 -15.85 -10.58 1.37
CA GLU A 87 -15.72 -9.12 1.35
C GLU A 87 -15.31 -8.68 -0.06
N GLY A 88 -16.08 -7.78 -0.69
CA GLY A 88 -15.71 -7.20 -1.99
C GLY A 88 -14.50 -6.27 -1.88
N PHE A 89 -13.93 -5.88 -3.03
CA PHE A 89 -12.85 -4.88 -3.10
C PHE A 89 -13.19 -3.52 -2.45
N ASP A 90 -14.49 -3.27 -2.20
CA ASP A 90 -14.98 -2.11 -1.43
C ASP A 90 -14.41 -2.04 -0.02
N CYS A 91 -13.94 -3.17 0.53
CA CYS A 91 -13.24 -3.23 1.80
C CYS A 91 -11.76 -3.57 1.56
N LEU A 92 -10.99 -2.67 0.93
CA LEU A 92 -9.53 -2.75 1.09
C LEU A 92 -9.24 -2.64 2.60
N PRO A 93 -8.74 -3.71 3.25
CA PRO A 93 -8.52 -3.66 4.68
C PRO A 93 -7.46 -2.61 4.97
N GLU A 94 -7.56 -2.00 6.15
CA GLU A 94 -6.58 -1.06 6.68
C GLU A 94 -5.24 -1.76 6.94
N ALA A 95 -4.52 -2.05 5.86
CA ALA A 95 -3.15 -2.57 5.87
C ALA A 95 -2.14 -1.46 6.18
#